data_AF-A0A1Z3HIR0-F1
#
_entry.id   AF-A0A1Z3HIR0-F1
#
_cell.length_a   1.000
_cell.length_b   1.000
_cell.length_c   1.000
_cell.angle_alpha   90.00
_cell.angle_beta   90.00
_cell.angle_gamma   90.00
#
_symmetry.space_group_name_H-M   'P 1'
#
loop_
_entity.id
_entity.type
_entity.pdbx_description
1 polymer ?
#
loop_
_entity_poly.entity_id
_entity_poly.type
_entity_poly.pdbx_seq_one_letter_code
_entity_poly.pdbx_strand_id
1 'polypeptide(L)' 'MSNPQRKKFWIGFLGFLGFLGFLAFAQDAPPLLFYFTFFSFFSAFRYLREELKYLGLLGVVGFIVAILGVLGIISV' A
#
# COMPACT_ATOMS: atom_id res chain seq x y z
N MET A 1 25.25 -8.63 9.39
CA MET A 1 25.39 -7.99 8.06
C MET A 1 24.02 -7.96 7.35
N SER A 2 23.38 -6.80 7.16
CA SER A 2 22.21 -6.73 6.27
C SER A 2 22.67 -6.58 4.82
N ASN A 3 22.50 -7.62 4.00
CA ASN A 3 22.84 -7.57 2.57
C ASN A 3 21.93 -6.54 1.86
N PRO A 4 22.47 -5.46 1.25
CA PRO A 4 21.66 -4.41 0.61
C PRO A 4 20.72 -4.92 -0.49
N GLN A 5 21.08 -6.02 -1.16
CA GLN A 5 20.22 -6.71 -2.14
C GLN A 5 18.89 -7.16 -1.52
N ARG A 6 18.92 -7.66 -0.28
CA ARG A 6 17.74 -8.15 0.44
C ARG A 6 16.78 -7.01 0.78
N LYS A 7 17.30 -5.83 1.17
CA LYS A 7 16.46 -4.64 1.44
C LYS A 7 15.72 -4.17 0.18
N LYS A 8 16.39 -4.17 -0.97
CA LYS A 8 15.78 -3.84 -2.27
C LYS A 8 14.63 -4.79 -2.61
N PHE A 9 14.83 -6.09 -2.42
CA PHE A 9 13.80 -7.10 -2.63
C PHE A 9 12.57 -6.86 -1.74
N TRP A 10 12.77 -6.62 -0.44
CA TRP A 10 11.67 -6.33 0.48
C TRP A 10 10.86 -5.09 0.09
N ILE A 11 11.52 -4.02 -0.36
CA ILE A 11 10.84 -2.80 -0.82
C ILE A 11 10.01 -3.10 -2.08
N GLY A 12 10.56 -3.83 -3.04
CA GLY A 12 9.82 -4.25 -4.24
C GLY A 12 8.61 -5.12 -3.92
N PHE A 13 8.77 -6.10 -3.03
CA PHE A 13 7.70 -6.98 -2.57
C PHE A 13 6.58 -6.22 -1.84
N LEU A 14 6.95 -5.21 -1.03
CA LEU A 14 5.98 -4.36 -0.34
C LEU A 14 5.17 -3.52 -1.33
N GLY A 15 5.82 -3.05 -2.40
CA GLY A 15 5.14 -2.35 -3.50
C GLY A 15 4.16 -3.28 -4.22
N PHE A 16 4.58 -4.50 -4.53
CA PHE A 16 3.72 -5.53 -5.12
C PHE A 16 2.48 -5.82 -4.25
N LEU A 17 2.65 -5.98 -2.94
CA LEU A 17 1.54 -6.14 -2.01
C LEU A 17 0.58 -4.94 -2.04
N GLY A 18 1.11 -3.71 -2.09
CA GLY A 18 0.31 -2.50 -2.28
C GLY A 18 -0.54 -2.52 -3.55
N PHE A 19 0.05 -2.98 -4.66
CA PHE A 19 -0.63 -3.08 -5.95
C PHE A 19 -1.75 -4.14 -5.98
N LEU A 20 -1.71 -5.17 -5.14
CA LEU A 20 -2.83 -6.13 -5.03
C LEU A 20 -4.14 -5.45 -4.61
N GLY A 21 -4.09 -4.26 -4.00
CA GLY A 21 -5.28 -3.49 -3.66
C GLY A 21 -6.14 -3.11 -4.85
N PHE A 22 -5.55 -3.00 -6.05
CA PHE A 22 -6.33 -2.76 -7.28
C PHE A 22 -7.26 -3.92 -7.66
N LEU A 23 -7.01 -5.13 -7.15
CA LEU A 23 -7.91 -6.26 -7.36
C LEU A 23 -9.28 -6.05 -6.68
N ALA A 24 -9.38 -5.15 -5.70
CA ALA A 24 -10.64 -4.79 -5.07
C ALA A 24 -11.67 -4.31 -6.11
N PHE A 25 -11.25 -3.47 -7.05
CA PHE A 25 -12.11 -2.92 -8.12
C PHE A 25 -12.49 -3.96 -9.18
N ALA A 26 -11.65 -5.00 -9.37
CA ALA A 26 -11.94 -6.05 -10.35
C ALA A 26 -12.87 -7.13 -9.80
N GLN A 27 -12.97 -7.25 -8.47
CA GLN A 27 -13.71 -8.31 -7.79
C GLN A 27 -14.88 -7.78 -6.95
N ASP A 28 -15.20 -6.48 -7.04
CA ASP A 28 -16.18 -5.77 -6.20
C ASP A 28 -16.02 -6.12 -4.71
N ALA A 29 -14.77 -6.19 -4.25
CA ALA A 29 -14.42 -6.76 -2.96
C ALA A 29 -13.66 -5.72 -2.11
N PRO A 30 -14.40 -4.86 -1.36
CA PRO A 30 -13.83 -3.79 -0.55
C PRO A 30 -12.72 -4.19 0.43
N PRO A 31 -12.73 -5.38 1.06
CA PRO A 31 -11.64 -5.80 1.93
C PRO A 31 -10.27 -5.85 1.24
N LEU A 32 -10.19 -6.05 -0.08
CA LEU A 32 -8.92 -6.03 -0.78
C LEU A 32 -8.29 -4.63 -0.80
N LEU A 33 -9.04 -3.55 -0.60
CA LEU A 33 -8.47 -2.20 -0.51
C LEU A 33 -7.48 -2.06 0.65
N PHE A 34 -7.57 -2.90 1.68
CA PHE A 34 -6.59 -2.91 2.76
C PHE A 34 -5.17 -3.20 2.27
N TYR A 35 -4.99 -3.84 1.12
CA TYR A 35 -3.65 -4.01 0.53
C TYR A 35 -2.98 -2.67 0.25
N PHE A 36 -3.71 -1.58 -0.05
CA PHE A 36 -3.10 -0.27 -0.21
C PHE A 36 -2.38 0.23 1.04
N THR A 37 -2.75 -0.24 2.24
CA THR A 37 -2.05 0.12 3.48
C THR A 37 -0.58 -0.32 3.47
N PHE A 38 -0.20 -1.32 2.67
CA PHE A 38 1.20 -1.71 2.52
C PHE A 38 2.06 -0.58 1.95
N PHE A 39 1.47 0.34 1.18
CA PHE A 39 2.18 1.53 0.73
C PHE A 39 2.56 2.48 1.88
N SER A 40 1.83 2.49 3.01
CA SER A 40 2.15 3.32 4.18
C SER A 40 3.53 3.00 4.75
N PHE A 41 3.97 1.74 4.66
CA PHE A 41 5.30 1.33 5.12
C PHE A 41 6.44 1.96 4.32
N PHE A 42 6.19 2.44 3.09
CA PHE A 42 7.18 3.22 2.32
C PHE A 42 7.54 4.54 3.00
N SER A 43 6.66 5.10 3.85
CA SER A 43 6.95 6.27 4.67
C SER A 43 8.12 6.02 5.65
N ALA A 44 8.27 4.78 6.15
CA ALA A 44 9.40 4.41 7.01
C ALA A 44 10.74 4.44 6.26
N PHE A 45 10.71 4.31 4.93
CA PHE A 45 11.88 4.37 4.06
C PHE A 45 12.13 5.77 3.47
N ARG A 46 11.46 6.82 3.98
CA ARG A 46 11.65 8.22 3.55
C ARG A 46 13.11 8.69 3.56
N TYR A 47 13.95 8.09 4.40
CA TYR A 47 15.39 8.38 4.48
C TYR A 47 16.18 7.93 3.24
N LEU A 48 15.67 6.94 2.49
CA LEU A 48 16.33 6.42 1.29
C LEU A 48 16.02 7.24 0.04
N ARG A 49 14.77 7.68 -0.14
CA ARG A 49 14.33 8.59 -1.19
C ARG A 49 13.10 9.36 -0.72
N GLU A 50 13.12 10.68 -0.90
CA GLU A 50 11.99 11.54 -0.51
C GLU A 50 10.69 11.17 -1.24
N GLU A 51 10.79 10.64 -2.46
CA GLU A 51 9.65 10.19 -3.27
C GLU A 51 8.81 9.10 -2.57
N LEU A 52 9.43 8.27 -1.72
CA LEU A 52 8.75 7.20 -1.00
C LEU A 52 7.73 7.75 0.03
N LYS A 53 7.86 9.03 0.40
CA LYS A 53 6.87 9.73 1.23
C LYS A 53 5.51 9.81 0.54
N TYR A 54 5.48 10.00 -0.79
CA TYR A 54 4.22 10.07 -1.55
C TYR A 54 3.53 8.71 -1.62
N LEU A 55 4.31 7.63 -1.78
CA LEU A 55 3.78 6.26 -1.64
C LEU A 55 3.23 6.03 -0.23
N GLY A 56 3.96 6.47 0.80
CA GLY A 56 3.48 6.45 2.18
C GLY A 56 2.12 7.12 2.35
N LEU A 57 1.94 8.31 1.77
CA LEU A 57 0.67 9.04 1.80
C LEU A 57 -0.44 8.28 1.08
N LEU A 58 -0.12 7.65 -0.06
CA LEU A 58 -1.06 6.84 -0.82
C LEU A 58 -1.60 5.67 0.01
N GLY A 59 -0.78 5.06 0.85
CA GLY A 59 -1.25 4.01 1.75
C GLY A 59 -2.20 4.50 2.85
N VAL A 60 -2.01 5.73 3.34
CA VAL A 60 -2.95 6.34 4.31
C VAL A 60 -4.29 6.63 3.64
N VAL A 61 -4.27 7.20 2.43
CA VAL A 61 -5.49 7.41 1.64
C VAL A 61 -6.18 6.07 1.36
N GLY A 62 -5.42 5.05 0.95
CA GLY A 62 -5.94 3.71 0.72
C GLY A 62 -6.59 3.09 1.96
N PHE A 63 -6.06 3.33 3.16
CA PHE A 63 -6.66 2.88 4.40
C PHE A 63 -8.02 3.53 4.67
N ILE A 64 -8.13 4.85 4.47
CA ILE A 64 -9.39 5.58 4.63
C ILE A 64 -10.42 5.03 3.63
N VAL A 65 -10.03 4.87 2.37
CA VAL A 65 -10.88 4.31 1.32
C VAL A 65 -11.30 2.87 1.66
N ALA A 66 -10.40 2.04 2.19
CA ALA A 66 -10.72 0.67 2.62
C ALA A 66 -11.78 0.64 3.73
N ILE A 67 -11.67 1.52 4.74
CA ILE A 67 -12.68 1.63 5.80
C ILE A 67 -14.03 2.04 5.21
N LEU A 68 -14.05 3.07 4.35
CA LEU A 68 -15.29 3.53 3.72
C LEU A 68 -15.93 2.44 2.85
N GLY A 69 -15.11 1.68 2.12
CA GLY A 69 -15.58 0.58 1.28
C GLY A 69 -16.18 -0.57 2.10
N VAL A 70 -15.53 -0.96 3.21
CA VAL A 70 -16.05 -2.02 4.09
C VAL A 70 -17.31 -1.59 4.85
N LEU A 71 -17.42 -0.30 5.20
CA LEU A 71 -18.65 0.26 5.77
C LEU A 71 -19.78 0.40 4.74
N GLY A 72 -19.53 0.13 3.45
CA GLY A 72 -20.52 0.26 2.38
C GLY A 72 -20.87 1.71 2.02
N ILE A 73 -20.04 2.68 2.41
CA ILE A 73 -20.24 4.10 2.08
C ILE A 73 -19.86 4.38 0.63
N ILE A 74 -18.86 3.67 0.12
CA ILE A 74 -18.42 3.74 -1.28
C ILE A 74 -18.44 2.35 -1.91
N SER A 75 -18.93 2.26 -3.15
CA SER A 75 -18.78 1.07 -3.99
C SER A 75 -17.43 1.14 -4.71
N VAL A 76 -16.77 -0.01 -4.81
CA VAL A 76 -15.39 -0.16 -5.27
C VAL A 76 -15.39 -1.23 -6.33
#